data_AF-A0A1K1QJV6-F1
#
_entry.id   AF-A0A1K1QJV6-F1
#
_cell.length_a   1.000
_cell.length_b   1.000
_cell.length_c   1.000
_cell.angle_alpha   90.00
_cell.angle_beta   90.00
_cell.angle_gamma   90.00
#
_symmetry.space_group_name_H-M   'P 1'
#
loop_
_entity.id
_entity.type
_entity.pdbx_description
1 polymer ?
#
loop_
_entity_poly.entity_id
_entity_poly.type
_entity_poly.pdbx_seq_one_letter_code
_entity_poly.pdbx_strand_id
1 'polypeptide(L)'
;MKTLLIFILTISTMSSFAQKKDSLISAFGTNFKLYKNLNTNSFELHKNDEKVIFKNLKTAVRLNGFLQVLDNKNEMFYINENGAKVKEANLITEVCGTVPNYTYKILRKKNRFIVTELVGYDGEENVAPKEIESISAAGIDKINFPNGTKKVTFDANESMFYATEIFLNAVLLSKGKKQGVLYNNTVRYFDAVSYVNGVLKVQTNNKVGYYNITEVTYKDLEPFANGLAKFTTNNNKTGYIDANGNEYFD
;
A
#
# COMPACT_ATOMS: atom_id res chain seq x y z
N MET A 1 19.76 58.64 -4.33
CA MET A 1 20.25 57.33 -3.85
C MET A 1 19.33 56.62 -2.86
N LYS A 2 18.65 57.30 -1.92
CA LYS A 2 17.73 56.64 -0.96
C LYS A 2 16.45 56.06 -1.61
N THR A 3 15.94 56.68 -2.67
CA THR A 3 14.75 56.22 -3.41
C THR A 3 15.00 54.97 -4.26
N LEU A 4 16.22 54.77 -4.75
CA LEU A 4 16.58 53.60 -5.56
C LEU A 4 16.71 52.33 -4.70
N LEU A 5 17.14 52.47 -3.43
CA LEU A 5 17.27 51.35 -2.50
C LEU A 5 15.91 50.80 -2.04
N ILE A 6 14.89 51.65 -1.91
CA ILE A 6 13.53 51.24 -1.51
C ILE A 6 12.84 50.44 -2.64
N PHE A 7 13.15 50.76 -3.90
CA PHE A 7 12.61 50.04 -5.06
C PHE A 7 13.24 48.64 -5.23
N ILE A 8 14.51 48.47 -4.88
CA ILE A 8 15.21 47.17 -4.94
C ILE A 8 14.78 46.25 -3.76
N LEU A 9 14.44 46.81 -2.59
CA LEU A 9 13.93 46.04 -1.45
C LEU A 9 12.48 45.56 -1.63
N THR A 10 11.69 46.23 -2.45
CA THR A 10 10.30 45.83 -2.74
C THR A 10 10.20 44.74 -3.80
N ILE A 11 11.12 44.70 -4.77
CA ILE A 11 11.15 43.64 -5.80
C ILE A 11 11.68 42.30 -5.25
N SER A 12 12.58 42.35 -4.26
CA SER A 12 13.16 41.15 -3.63
C SER A 12 12.22 40.49 -2.61
N THR A 13 11.21 41.19 -2.08
CA THR A 13 10.20 40.58 -1.19
C THR A 13 9.06 39.91 -1.93
N MET A 14 8.71 40.34 -3.15
CA MET A 14 7.66 39.68 -3.95
C MET A 14 8.11 38.36 -4.59
N SER A 15 9.42 38.17 -4.79
CA SER A 15 10.00 36.94 -5.35
C SER A 15 9.96 35.74 -4.40
N SER A 16 9.78 35.99 -3.10
CA SER A 16 9.84 34.96 -2.04
C SER A 16 8.49 34.30 -1.74
N PHE A 17 7.38 34.86 -2.24
CA PHE A 17 6.02 34.37 -1.96
C PHE A 17 5.35 33.62 -3.12
N ALA A 18 6.03 33.47 -4.27
CA ALA A 18 5.43 32.90 -5.48
C ALA A 18 6.15 31.65 -6.00
N GLN A 19 6.85 30.89 -5.16
CA GLN A 19 7.18 29.52 -5.53
C GLN A 19 5.90 28.69 -5.40
N LYS A 20 5.39 28.17 -6.52
CA LYS A 20 4.29 27.20 -6.53
C LYS A 20 4.82 25.95 -5.81
N LYS A 21 4.55 25.84 -4.52
CA LYS A 21 5.03 24.77 -3.61
C LYS A 21 4.18 23.50 -3.67
N ASP A 22 3.26 23.45 -4.63
CA ASP A 22 2.40 22.31 -4.85
C ASP A 22 3.06 21.38 -5.86
N SER A 23 3.17 20.10 -5.49
CA SER A 23 3.66 19.06 -6.40
C SER A 23 2.47 18.40 -7.09
N LEU A 24 2.52 18.30 -8.42
CA LEU A 24 1.57 17.46 -9.16
C LEU A 24 1.84 16.00 -8.80
N ILE A 25 0.87 15.36 -8.16
CA ILE A 25 0.96 13.94 -7.79
C ILE A 25 0.48 13.05 -8.93
N SER A 26 -0.65 13.41 -9.55
CA SER A 26 -1.26 12.57 -10.58
C SER A 26 -2.27 13.35 -11.42
N ALA A 27 -2.37 13.00 -12.70
CA ALA A 27 -3.51 13.36 -13.55
C ALA A 27 -4.60 12.28 -13.43
N PHE A 28 -5.86 12.70 -13.35
CA PHE A 28 -7.02 11.87 -13.04
C PHE A 28 -8.20 12.23 -13.96
N GLY A 29 -8.87 11.23 -14.53
CA GLY A 29 -9.88 11.44 -15.56
C GLY A 29 -9.36 12.27 -16.74
N THR A 30 -10.26 12.90 -17.49
CA THR A 30 -9.89 13.69 -18.68
C THR A 30 -9.25 15.04 -18.32
N ASN A 31 -9.59 15.61 -17.16
CA ASN A 31 -9.22 16.99 -16.85
C ASN A 31 -9.05 17.31 -15.37
N PHE A 32 -8.80 16.30 -14.52
CA PHE A 32 -8.50 16.54 -13.12
C PHE A 32 -7.02 16.32 -12.83
N LYS A 33 -6.49 17.09 -11.88
CA LYS A 33 -5.13 16.94 -11.38
C LYS A 33 -5.13 17.03 -9.88
N LEU A 34 -4.45 16.07 -9.26
CA LEU A 34 -4.24 15.99 -7.83
C LEU A 34 -2.91 16.64 -7.50
N TYR A 35 -2.97 17.69 -6.69
CA TYR A 35 -1.81 18.40 -6.18
C TYR A 35 -1.61 18.11 -4.70
N LYS A 36 -0.36 18.04 -4.27
CA LYS A 36 0.03 17.97 -2.86
C LYS A 36 0.73 19.25 -2.46
N ASN A 37 0.19 19.93 -1.46
CA ASN A 37 0.85 21.06 -0.84
C ASN A 37 1.95 20.55 0.10
N LEU A 38 3.20 20.87 -0.21
CA LEU A 38 4.35 20.36 0.55
C LEU A 38 4.51 21.00 1.93
N ASN A 39 3.88 22.14 2.22
CA ASN A 39 3.98 22.78 3.54
C ASN A 39 2.96 22.20 4.52
N THR A 40 1.74 21.98 4.06
CA THR A 40 0.63 21.49 4.90
C THR A 40 0.47 19.97 4.81
N ASN A 41 1.17 19.32 3.89
CA ASN A 41 1.01 17.90 3.55
C ASN A 41 -0.44 17.53 3.14
N SER A 42 -1.24 18.52 2.71
CA SER A 42 -2.62 18.33 2.26
C SER A 42 -2.72 18.21 0.75
N PHE A 43 -3.84 17.67 0.28
CA PHE A 43 -4.11 17.47 -1.15
C PHE A 43 -5.27 18.34 -1.64
N GLU A 44 -5.17 18.72 -2.91
CA GLU A 44 -6.22 19.45 -3.63
C GLU A 44 -6.48 18.80 -4.99
N LEU A 45 -7.74 18.73 -5.38
CA LEU A 45 -8.15 18.29 -6.71
C LEU A 45 -8.59 19.49 -7.53
N HIS A 46 -7.88 19.72 -8.64
CA HIS A 46 -8.13 20.81 -9.57
C HIS A 46 -8.76 20.27 -10.86
N LYS A 47 -9.71 21.00 -11.44
CA LYS A 47 -10.27 20.75 -12.78
C LYS A 47 -9.75 21.79 -13.76
N ASN A 48 -9.27 21.33 -14.90
CA ASN A 48 -8.66 22.16 -15.96
C ASN A 48 -7.53 23.08 -15.44
N ASP A 49 -6.76 22.67 -14.43
CA ASP A 49 -5.70 23.49 -13.78
C ASP A 49 -6.14 24.82 -13.12
N GLU A 50 -7.43 25.15 -13.17
CA GLU A 50 -7.94 26.45 -12.74
C GLU A 50 -8.86 26.35 -11.52
N LYS A 51 -9.77 25.37 -11.52
CA LYS A 51 -10.83 25.29 -10.51
C LYS A 51 -10.51 24.23 -9.46
N VAL A 52 -10.28 24.67 -8.23
CA VAL A 52 -10.22 23.76 -7.07
C VAL A 52 -11.62 23.23 -6.77
N ILE A 53 -11.78 21.90 -6.80
CA ILE A 53 -13.06 21.22 -6.52
C ILE A 53 -13.03 20.55 -5.14
N PHE A 54 -11.88 20.03 -4.73
CA PHE A 54 -11.65 19.54 -3.38
C PHE A 54 -10.37 20.16 -2.84
N LYS A 55 -10.38 20.54 -1.56
CA LYS A 55 -9.25 21.19 -0.88
C LYS A 55 -9.06 20.62 0.52
N ASN A 56 -7.86 20.80 1.08
CA ASN A 56 -7.52 20.37 2.43
C ASN A 56 -7.79 18.88 2.69
N LEU A 57 -7.64 18.04 1.67
CA LEU A 57 -7.74 16.58 1.85
C LEU A 57 -6.51 16.11 2.63
N LYS A 58 -6.70 15.25 3.64
CA LYS A 58 -5.62 14.68 4.44
C LYS A 58 -4.81 13.64 3.63
N THR A 59 -5.50 12.88 2.79
CA THR A 59 -4.89 11.92 1.88
C THR A 59 -5.75 11.70 0.64
N ALA A 60 -5.11 11.23 -0.43
CA ALA A 60 -5.75 10.86 -1.67
C ALA A 60 -5.01 9.67 -2.29
N VAL A 61 -5.61 8.49 -2.18
CA VAL A 61 -5.11 7.25 -2.75
C VAL A 61 -5.68 7.09 -4.16
N ARG A 62 -4.80 6.86 -5.13
CA ARG A 62 -5.21 6.57 -6.50
C ARG A 62 -5.67 5.12 -6.61
N LEU A 63 -6.88 4.94 -7.12
CA LEU A 63 -7.45 3.66 -7.50
C LEU A 63 -7.76 3.68 -9.01
N ASN A 64 -8.02 2.52 -9.62
CA ASN A 64 -8.38 2.49 -11.04
C ASN A 64 -9.72 3.20 -11.27
N GLY A 65 -9.72 4.32 -11.97
CA GLY A 65 -10.90 5.15 -12.22
C GLY A 65 -11.41 5.98 -11.01
N PHE A 66 -10.75 5.92 -9.85
CA PHE A 66 -11.20 6.66 -8.65
C PHE A 66 -10.04 7.25 -7.85
N LEU A 67 -10.35 8.25 -7.03
CA LEU A 67 -9.53 8.64 -5.89
C LEU A 67 -10.28 8.26 -4.61
N GLN A 68 -9.67 7.50 -3.72
CA GLN A 68 -10.15 7.35 -2.35
C GLN A 68 -9.51 8.44 -1.50
N VAL A 69 -10.31 9.23 -0.79
CA VAL A 69 -9.81 10.41 -0.06
C VAL A 69 -10.30 10.44 1.37
N LEU A 70 -9.54 11.12 2.22
CA LEU A 70 -10.00 11.60 3.52
C LEU A 70 -10.02 13.13 3.49
N ASP A 71 -11.14 13.72 3.87
CA ASP A 71 -11.18 15.17 4.06
C ASP A 71 -10.62 15.61 5.42
N ASN A 72 -10.70 16.91 5.71
CA ASN A 72 -10.22 17.48 6.96
C ASN A 72 -10.98 17.01 8.20
N LYS A 73 -12.16 16.40 8.04
CA LYS A 73 -12.98 15.80 9.10
C LYS A 73 -12.83 14.28 9.17
N ASN A 74 -11.87 13.69 8.45
CA ASN A 74 -11.70 12.25 8.33
C ASN A 74 -12.90 11.51 7.72
N GLU A 75 -13.77 12.21 6.98
CA GLU A 75 -14.79 11.53 6.20
C GLU A 75 -14.15 10.87 4.97
N MET A 76 -14.25 9.55 4.89
CA MET A 76 -13.79 8.77 3.74
C MET A 76 -14.86 8.77 2.65
N PHE A 77 -14.44 9.08 1.43
CA PHE A 77 -15.28 8.94 0.24
C PHE A 77 -14.42 8.73 -1.01
N TYR A 78 -15.07 8.48 -2.14
CA TYR A 78 -14.41 8.34 -3.41
C TYR A 78 -14.77 9.49 -4.36
N ILE A 79 -13.86 9.82 -5.26
CA ILE A 79 -14.08 10.76 -6.35
C ILE A 79 -13.93 9.96 -7.64
N ASN A 80 -14.96 9.93 -8.50
CA ASN A 80 -14.91 9.25 -9.80
C ASN A 80 -14.26 10.13 -10.88
N GLU A 81 -13.99 9.57 -12.07
CA GLU A 81 -13.28 10.28 -13.16
C GLU A 81 -13.99 11.55 -13.67
N ASN A 82 -15.28 11.72 -13.35
CA ASN A 82 -16.05 12.92 -13.64
C ASN A 82 -15.93 14.00 -12.54
N GLY A 83 -15.16 13.72 -11.48
CA GLY A 83 -14.96 14.61 -10.34
C GLY A 83 -16.11 14.58 -9.31
N ALA A 84 -17.00 13.60 -9.37
CA ALA A 84 -18.14 13.50 -8.46
C ALA A 84 -17.78 12.68 -7.21
N LYS A 85 -18.23 13.17 -6.03
CA LYS A 85 -18.17 12.42 -4.76
C LYS A 85 -19.15 11.26 -4.80
N VAL A 86 -18.65 10.04 -4.56
CA VAL A 86 -19.43 8.80 -4.49
C VAL A 86 -19.06 8.00 -3.24
N LYS A 87 -19.95 7.12 -2.78
CA LYS A 87 -19.77 6.32 -1.55
C LYS A 87 -18.94 5.06 -1.75
N GLU A 88 -18.95 4.51 -2.95
CA GLU A 88 -18.28 3.25 -3.30
C GLU A 88 -17.55 3.41 -4.64
N ALA A 89 -16.44 2.68 -4.80
CA ALA A 89 -15.67 2.64 -6.04
C ALA A 89 -15.87 1.28 -6.72
N ASN A 90 -16.42 1.31 -7.93
CA ASN A 90 -16.54 0.13 -8.78
C ASN A 90 -15.28 0.02 -9.64
N LEU A 91 -14.24 -0.61 -9.11
CA LEU A 91 -12.95 -0.73 -9.79
C LEU A 91 -13.08 -1.61 -11.03
N ILE A 92 -12.68 -1.09 -12.18
CA ILE A 92 -12.59 -1.85 -13.42
C ILE A 92 -11.28 -2.64 -13.38
N THR A 93 -11.31 -3.94 -13.67
CA THR A 93 -10.13 -4.83 -13.63
C THR A 93 -9.78 -5.37 -15.00
N GLU A 94 -9.84 -4.52 -16.03
CA GLU A 94 -9.45 -4.90 -17.39
C GLU A 94 -7.97 -4.57 -17.61
N VAL A 95 -7.21 -5.61 -17.95
CA VAL A 95 -5.80 -5.54 -18.31
C VAL A 95 -5.64 -6.24 -19.65
N CYS A 96 -4.91 -5.63 -20.57
CA CYS A 96 -4.62 -6.19 -21.88
C CYS A 96 -3.11 -6.39 -22.03
N GLY A 97 -2.72 -7.50 -22.65
CA GLY A 97 -1.33 -7.84 -22.91
C GLY A 97 -0.89 -9.16 -22.27
N THR A 98 0.23 -9.70 -22.75
CA THR A 98 0.87 -10.87 -22.16
C THR A 98 1.66 -10.44 -20.93
N VAL A 99 1.31 -10.99 -19.77
CA VAL A 99 2.00 -10.72 -18.50
C VAL A 99 2.71 -11.97 -18.01
N PRO A 100 3.80 -11.83 -17.23
CA PRO A 100 4.45 -12.99 -16.65
C PRO A 100 3.54 -13.65 -15.60
N ASN A 101 3.56 -14.98 -15.62
CA ASN A 101 2.97 -15.84 -14.62
C ASN A 101 4.06 -16.30 -13.65
N TYR A 102 3.80 -16.17 -12.36
CA TYR A 102 4.69 -16.61 -11.29
C TYR A 102 4.13 -17.88 -10.65
N THR A 103 4.98 -18.87 -10.44
CA THR A 103 4.67 -20.06 -9.64
C THR A 103 5.71 -20.25 -8.56
N TYR A 104 5.27 -20.19 -7.31
CA TYR A 104 6.12 -20.49 -6.16
C TYR A 104 5.80 -21.86 -5.60
N LYS A 105 6.83 -22.61 -5.18
CA LYS A 105 6.68 -23.91 -4.50
C LYS A 105 7.59 -24.03 -3.29
N ILE A 106 7.07 -24.62 -2.22
CA ILE A 106 7.84 -25.01 -1.03
C ILE A 106 8.19 -26.49 -1.12
N LEU A 107 9.48 -26.80 -1.22
CA LEU A 107 10.02 -28.15 -1.30
C LEU A 107 10.72 -28.51 0.01
N ARG A 108 10.56 -29.75 0.49
CA ARG A 108 11.32 -30.26 1.64
C ARG A 108 12.55 -31.03 1.15
N LYS A 109 13.75 -30.64 1.58
CA LYS A 109 15.01 -31.36 1.33
C LYS A 109 15.72 -31.65 2.65
N LYS A 110 15.75 -32.92 3.07
CA LYS A 110 16.39 -33.39 4.31
C LYS A 110 16.04 -32.51 5.53
N ASN A 111 16.94 -31.59 5.90
CA ASN A 111 16.88 -30.71 7.06
C ASN A 111 16.44 -29.27 6.76
N ARG A 112 15.99 -28.97 5.54
CA ARG A 112 15.55 -27.62 5.12
C ARG A 112 14.32 -27.64 4.24
N PHE A 113 13.61 -26.53 4.22
CA PHE A 113 12.64 -26.17 3.19
C PHE A 113 13.29 -25.22 2.21
N ILE A 114 12.92 -25.34 0.94
CA ILE A 114 13.41 -24.52 -0.16
C ILE A 114 12.20 -23.92 -0.85
N VAL A 115 12.23 -22.61 -1.04
CA VAL A 115 11.25 -21.89 -1.84
C VAL A 115 11.82 -21.75 -3.24
N THR A 116 11.05 -22.18 -4.23
CA THR A 116 11.39 -22.04 -5.64
C THR A 116 10.44 -21.07 -6.31
N GLU A 117 10.94 -20.34 -7.29
CA GLU A 117 10.21 -19.43 -8.16
C GLU A 117 10.37 -19.88 -9.60
N LEU A 118 9.26 -19.95 -10.32
CA LEU A 118 9.22 -20.10 -11.77
C LEU A 118 8.50 -18.90 -12.35
N VAL A 119 9.16 -18.18 -13.24
CA VAL A 119 8.55 -17.12 -14.05
C VAL A 119 8.34 -17.69 -15.45
N GLY A 120 7.12 -17.61 -15.97
CA GLY A 120 6.79 -18.03 -17.33
C GLY A 120 5.99 -16.96 -18.05
N TYR A 121 6.01 -17.03 -19.38
CA TYR A 121 5.17 -16.22 -20.27
C TYR A 121 4.30 -17.15 -21.12
N ASP A 122 3.16 -16.65 -21.58
CA ASP A 122 2.31 -17.42 -22.49
C ASP A 122 3.11 -17.78 -23.75
N GLY A 123 3.23 -19.08 -24.03
CA GLY A 123 3.98 -19.61 -25.18
C GLY A 123 5.46 -19.92 -24.93
N GLU A 124 5.99 -19.71 -23.72
CA GLU A 124 7.34 -20.16 -23.34
C GLU A 124 7.30 -21.54 -22.67
N GLU A 125 7.98 -22.51 -23.28
CA GLU A 125 8.21 -23.83 -22.69
C GLU A 125 9.66 -23.95 -22.19
N ASN A 126 9.86 -24.69 -21.08
CA ASN A 126 11.15 -25.16 -20.54
C ASN A 126 12.00 -24.17 -19.70
N VAL A 127 11.38 -23.27 -18.93
CA VAL A 127 12.11 -22.53 -17.87
C VAL A 127 12.20 -23.38 -16.61
N ALA A 128 13.42 -23.56 -16.08
CA ALA A 128 13.64 -24.27 -14.82
C ALA A 128 13.36 -23.36 -13.61
N PRO A 129 12.69 -23.85 -12.54
CA PRO A 129 12.49 -23.06 -11.33
C PRO A 129 13.81 -22.71 -10.64
N LYS A 130 13.94 -21.47 -10.16
CA LYS A 130 15.06 -20.97 -9.37
C LYS A 130 14.80 -21.17 -7.89
N GLU A 131 15.79 -21.63 -7.12
CA GLU A 131 15.73 -21.57 -5.65
C GLU A 131 15.95 -20.11 -5.20
N ILE A 132 14.99 -19.53 -4.48
CA ILE A 132 15.03 -18.13 -4.07
C ILE A 132 15.22 -17.95 -2.55
N GLU A 133 14.78 -18.93 -1.76
CA GLU A 133 14.92 -18.91 -0.30
C GLU A 133 15.14 -20.33 0.23
N SER A 134 15.82 -20.42 1.38
CA SER A 134 16.02 -21.68 2.10
C SER A 134 15.94 -21.44 3.60
N ILE A 135 15.20 -22.29 4.31
CA ILE A 135 15.03 -22.21 5.76
C ILE A 135 15.23 -23.58 6.41
N SER A 136 15.87 -23.62 7.57
CA SER A 136 15.99 -24.85 8.37
C SER A 136 14.62 -25.41 8.70
N ALA A 137 14.44 -26.72 8.53
CA ALA A 137 13.20 -27.41 8.90
C ALA A 137 13.12 -27.70 10.42
N ALA A 138 14.19 -27.43 11.18
CA ALA A 138 14.26 -27.75 12.60
C ALA A 138 13.22 -26.96 13.41
N GLY A 139 12.29 -27.69 14.03
CA GLY A 139 11.22 -27.12 14.86
C GLY A 139 10.14 -26.36 14.09
N ILE A 140 10.02 -26.55 12.77
CA ILE A 140 8.89 -26.04 11.99
C ILE A 140 7.80 -27.11 11.96
N ASP A 141 6.65 -26.80 12.53
CA ASP A 141 5.49 -27.70 12.59
C ASP A 141 4.68 -27.66 11.29
N LYS A 142 4.54 -26.47 10.70
CA LYS A 142 3.78 -26.24 9.46
C LYS A 142 4.45 -25.16 8.62
N ILE A 143 4.39 -25.29 7.29
CA ILE A 143 4.93 -24.30 6.34
C ILE A 143 4.10 -24.29 5.05
N ASN A 144 3.53 -23.14 4.69
CA ASN A 144 2.67 -22.96 3.52
C ASN A 144 2.75 -21.51 3.01
N PHE A 145 2.22 -21.26 1.83
CA PHE A 145 1.84 -19.91 1.38
C PHE A 145 0.54 -19.46 2.05
N PRO A 146 0.10 -18.19 1.88
CA PRO A 146 -1.10 -17.68 2.54
C PRO A 146 -2.39 -18.39 2.11
N ASN A 147 -2.39 -19.00 0.90
CA ASN A 147 -3.48 -19.86 0.43
C ASN A 147 -3.58 -21.21 1.19
N GLY A 148 -2.73 -21.45 2.18
CA GLY A 148 -2.73 -22.66 2.99
C GLY A 148 -2.05 -23.86 2.35
N THR A 149 -1.48 -23.72 1.16
CA THR A 149 -0.84 -24.81 0.40
C THR A 149 0.66 -24.56 0.19
N LYS A 150 1.37 -25.55 -0.35
CA LYS A 150 2.81 -25.44 -0.67
C LYS A 150 3.08 -24.95 -2.10
N LYS A 151 2.05 -24.48 -2.81
CA LYS A 151 2.17 -23.92 -4.17
C LYS A 151 1.25 -22.70 -4.29
N VAL A 152 1.74 -21.62 -4.87
CA VAL A 152 0.89 -20.50 -5.28
C VAL A 152 1.26 -20.10 -6.71
N THR A 153 0.25 -19.73 -7.48
CA THR A 153 0.40 -19.23 -8.85
C THR A 153 -0.41 -17.96 -8.97
N PHE A 154 0.18 -16.93 -9.58
CA PHE A 154 -0.45 -15.64 -9.84
C PHE A 154 0.26 -14.97 -11.01
N ASP A 155 -0.40 -14.06 -11.71
CA ASP A 155 0.22 -13.25 -12.74
C ASP A 155 0.67 -11.89 -12.20
N ALA A 156 1.38 -11.10 -13.02
CA ALA A 156 1.84 -9.77 -12.64
C ALA A 156 0.70 -8.76 -12.38
N ASN A 157 -0.52 -9.03 -12.85
CA ASN A 157 -1.65 -8.12 -12.66
C ASN A 157 -2.23 -8.24 -11.26
N GLU A 158 -2.01 -9.34 -10.54
CA GLU A 158 -2.63 -9.52 -9.23
C GLU A 158 -2.21 -8.48 -8.19
N SER A 159 -1.05 -7.85 -8.32
CA SER A 159 -0.67 -6.73 -7.46
C SER A 159 -1.12 -5.37 -7.96
N MET A 160 -1.50 -5.23 -9.24
CA MET A 160 -1.78 -3.94 -9.88
C MET A 160 -3.02 -3.25 -9.36
N PHE A 161 -4.00 -4.01 -8.86
CA PHE A 161 -5.29 -3.47 -8.42
C PHE A 161 -5.32 -3.13 -6.92
N TYR A 162 -4.25 -3.44 -6.19
CA TYR A 162 -4.15 -3.14 -4.77
C TYR A 162 -3.38 -1.84 -4.55
N ALA A 163 -3.90 -0.99 -3.67
CA ALA A 163 -3.18 0.17 -3.18
C ALA A 163 -2.07 -0.20 -2.17
N THR A 164 -2.02 -1.46 -1.74
CA THR A 164 -1.10 -2.02 -0.74
C THR A 164 -0.17 -3.06 -1.37
N GLU A 165 1.05 -3.19 -0.87
CA GLU A 165 1.90 -4.36 -1.16
C GLU A 165 1.16 -5.65 -0.77
N ILE A 166 1.13 -6.62 -1.68
CA ILE A 166 0.51 -7.92 -1.44
C ILE A 166 1.55 -9.01 -1.22
N PHE A 167 1.25 -9.93 -0.30
CA PHE A 167 2.20 -10.93 0.18
C PHE A 167 1.85 -12.34 -0.31
N LEU A 168 1.49 -12.49 -1.59
CA LEU A 168 1.07 -13.78 -2.17
C LEU A 168 2.14 -14.88 -2.06
N ASN A 169 3.41 -14.50 -2.20
CA ASN A 169 4.57 -15.39 -2.15
C ASN A 169 5.25 -15.46 -0.77
N ALA A 170 4.75 -14.74 0.24
CA ALA A 170 5.27 -14.84 1.60
C ALA A 170 5.05 -16.26 2.14
N VAL A 171 6.03 -16.79 2.86
CA VAL A 171 5.94 -18.13 3.45
C VAL A 171 5.54 -18.03 4.92
N LEU A 172 4.41 -18.63 5.23
CA LEU A 172 3.87 -18.71 6.58
C LEU A 172 4.32 -20.01 7.24
N LEU A 173 4.98 -19.88 8.39
CA LEU A 173 5.49 -20.99 9.18
C LEU A 173 4.88 -21.02 10.57
N SER A 174 4.75 -22.22 11.14
CA SER A 174 4.34 -22.43 12.54
C SER A 174 5.49 -23.10 13.30
N LYS A 175 5.80 -22.57 14.48
CA LYS A 175 6.84 -23.07 15.38
C LYS A 175 6.36 -22.96 16.83
N GLY A 176 5.90 -24.08 17.37
CA GLY A 176 5.17 -24.13 18.63
C GLY A 176 3.95 -23.21 18.60
N LYS A 177 3.87 -22.27 19.55
CA LYS A 177 2.77 -21.30 19.66
C LYS A 177 2.96 -20.05 18.80
N LYS A 178 4.07 -19.93 18.06
CA LYS A 178 4.38 -18.76 17.24
C LYS A 178 4.14 -19.05 15.77
N GLN A 179 3.78 -18.01 15.04
CA GLN A 179 3.70 -18.02 13.59
C GLN A 179 4.75 -17.08 13.02
N GLY A 180 5.43 -17.51 11.96
CA GLY A 180 6.46 -16.72 11.30
C GLY A 180 6.05 -16.33 9.89
N VAL A 181 6.59 -15.20 9.45
CA VAL A 181 6.55 -14.75 8.06
C VAL A 181 7.98 -14.76 7.55
N LEU A 182 8.27 -15.63 6.61
CA LEU A 182 9.48 -15.60 5.79
C LEU A 182 9.18 -14.81 4.52
N TYR A 183 9.88 -13.69 4.35
CA TYR A 183 9.79 -12.83 3.18
C TYR A 183 11.12 -12.10 3.00
N ASN A 184 11.62 -12.00 1.77
CA ASN A 184 12.92 -11.39 1.45
C ASN A 184 14.06 -11.95 2.32
N ASN A 185 14.14 -13.29 2.43
CA ASN A 185 15.15 -14.00 3.23
C ASN A 185 15.16 -13.70 4.74
N THR A 186 14.16 -13.00 5.25
CA THR A 186 14.05 -12.67 6.67
C THR A 186 12.83 -13.34 7.28
N VAL A 187 13.03 -13.98 8.44
CA VAL A 187 11.95 -14.56 9.22
C VAL A 187 11.65 -13.67 10.41
N ARG A 188 10.40 -13.24 10.55
CA ARG A 188 9.90 -12.57 11.76
C ARG A 188 8.78 -13.40 12.38
N TYR A 189 8.82 -13.56 13.70
CA TYR A 189 7.85 -14.36 14.45
C TYR A 189 6.88 -13.47 15.22
N PHE A 190 5.64 -13.92 15.27
CA PHE A 190 4.47 -13.28 15.87
C PHE A 190 3.68 -14.32 16.67
N ASP A 191 2.78 -13.87 17.53
CA ASP A 191 1.80 -14.75 18.19
C ASP A 191 0.81 -15.32 17.18
N ALA A 192 0.36 -14.48 16.24
CA ALA A 192 -0.50 -14.88 15.14
C ALA A 192 -0.22 -14.06 13.88
N VAL A 193 -0.55 -14.66 12.73
CA VAL A 193 -0.48 -14.09 11.39
C VAL A 193 -1.74 -14.52 10.65
N SER A 194 -2.49 -13.57 10.11
CA SER A 194 -3.62 -13.81 9.22
C SER A 194 -3.42 -13.08 7.90
N TYR A 195 -3.91 -13.70 6.83
CA TYR A 195 -3.87 -13.14 5.48
C TYR A 195 -5.28 -12.70 5.09
N VAL A 196 -5.44 -11.42 4.79
CA VAL A 196 -6.73 -10.81 4.44
C VAL A 196 -6.50 -9.79 3.34
N ASN A 197 -7.22 -9.88 2.23
CA ASN A 197 -7.16 -8.93 1.11
C ASN A 197 -5.72 -8.63 0.62
N GLY A 198 -4.89 -9.66 0.43
CA GLY A 198 -3.53 -9.44 -0.07
C GLY A 198 -2.49 -9.14 1.02
N VAL A 199 -2.90 -8.65 2.19
CA VAL A 199 -1.99 -8.21 3.26
C VAL A 199 -1.90 -9.21 4.41
N LEU A 200 -0.80 -9.13 5.16
CA LEU A 200 -0.59 -9.94 6.37
C LEU A 200 -0.85 -9.10 7.62
N LYS A 201 -1.94 -9.39 8.35
CA LYS A 201 -2.18 -8.87 9.70
C LYS A 201 -1.43 -9.73 10.71
N VAL A 202 -0.64 -9.11 11.57
CA VAL A 202 0.22 -9.76 12.55
C VAL A 202 -0.16 -9.34 13.97
N GLN A 203 0.07 -10.23 14.93
CA GLN A 203 -0.26 -9.99 16.34
C GLN A 203 0.89 -10.36 17.28
N THR A 204 1.15 -9.50 18.26
CA THR A 204 2.09 -9.75 19.37
C THR A 204 1.53 -9.14 20.65
N ASN A 205 1.49 -9.89 21.74
CA ASN A 205 1.02 -9.43 23.05
C ASN A 205 -0.36 -8.75 23.01
N ASN A 206 -1.31 -9.36 22.28
CA ASN A 206 -2.68 -8.85 22.06
C ASN A 206 -2.77 -7.50 21.33
N LYS A 207 -1.68 -7.04 20.71
CA LYS A 207 -1.66 -5.89 19.82
C LYS A 207 -1.51 -6.36 18.39
N VAL A 208 -2.08 -5.60 17.46
CA VAL A 208 -2.10 -5.95 16.04
C VAL A 208 -1.33 -4.91 15.21
N GLY A 209 -0.87 -5.34 14.04
CA GLY A 209 -0.21 -4.52 13.03
C GLY A 209 -0.36 -5.15 11.64
N TYR A 210 0.03 -4.42 10.60
CA TYR A 210 0.23 -5.00 9.25
C TYR A 210 1.71 -5.24 8.98
N TYR A 211 2.09 -6.43 8.53
CA TYR A 211 3.49 -6.75 8.22
C TYR A 211 4.04 -5.77 7.17
N ASN A 212 5.22 -5.19 7.44
CA ASN A 212 5.91 -4.20 6.57
C ASN A 212 5.20 -2.85 6.34
N ILE A 213 4.02 -2.62 6.93
CA ILE A 213 3.31 -1.33 6.87
C ILE A 213 3.26 -0.72 8.28
N THR A 214 2.90 -1.59 9.22
CA THR A 214 2.66 -1.49 10.66
C THR A 214 3.80 -1.66 11.65
N GLU A 215 3.90 -0.82 12.69
CA GLU A 215 4.27 -1.36 14.00
C GLU A 215 3.11 -2.18 14.61
N VAL A 216 3.42 -3.12 15.53
CA VAL A 216 2.42 -3.98 16.20
C VAL A 216 1.98 -3.36 17.52
N THR A 217 1.26 -2.24 17.44
CA THR A 217 0.95 -1.37 18.59
C THR A 217 -0.54 -1.12 18.80
N TYR A 218 -1.38 -1.39 17.79
CA TYR A 218 -2.80 -1.07 17.82
C TYR A 218 -3.60 -2.08 18.65
N LYS A 219 -4.69 -1.58 19.23
CA LYS A 219 -5.69 -2.41 19.91
C LYS A 219 -6.51 -3.16 18.85
N ASP A 220 -6.90 -2.47 17.78
CA ASP A 220 -7.56 -3.08 16.63
C ASP A 220 -7.17 -2.40 15.31
N LEU A 221 -7.24 -3.18 14.22
CA LEU A 221 -6.97 -2.79 12.85
C LEU A 221 -7.93 -3.52 11.93
N GLU A 222 -8.84 -2.80 11.27
CA GLU A 222 -9.73 -3.37 10.28
C GLU A 222 -8.98 -3.72 8.99
N PRO A 223 -9.44 -4.70 8.19
CA PRO A 223 -8.92 -4.95 6.84
C PRO A 223 -8.87 -3.68 6.00
N PHE A 224 -7.88 -3.58 5.11
CA PHE A 224 -7.86 -2.50 4.12
C PHE A 224 -9.13 -2.55 3.27
N ALA A 225 -9.84 -1.43 3.24
CA ALA A 225 -10.87 -1.12 2.27
C ALA A 225 -10.22 -0.26 1.18
N ASN A 226 -9.73 -0.93 0.13
CA ASN A 226 -8.84 -0.33 -0.87
C ASN A 226 -7.52 0.15 -0.24
N GLY A 227 -7.26 1.46 -0.23
CA GLY A 227 -5.99 2.02 0.26
C GLY A 227 -5.96 2.43 1.72
N LEU A 228 -7.08 2.29 2.44
CA LEU A 228 -7.20 2.74 3.82
C LEU A 228 -7.73 1.62 4.72
N ALA A 229 -7.16 1.52 5.92
CA ALA A 229 -7.64 0.64 6.99
C ALA A 229 -7.98 1.49 8.22
N LYS A 230 -9.08 1.18 8.92
CA LYS A 230 -9.40 1.83 10.20
C LYS A 230 -8.56 1.23 11.31
N PHE A 231 -8.16 2.06 12.27
CA PHE A 231 -7.46 1.62 13.47
C PHE A 231 -8.12 2.11 14.74
N THR A 232 -7.88 1.38 15.83
CA THR A 232 -8.14 1.84 17.20
C THR A 232 -6.88 1.65 18.04
N THR A 233 -6.44 2.69 18.71
CA THR A 233 -5.29 2.66 19.62
C THR A 233 -5.68 2.12 21.01
N ASN A 234 -4.67 1.88 21.86
CA ASN A 234 -4.91 1.46 23.25
C ASN A 234 -5.63 2.50 24.10
N ASN A 235 -5.57 3.79 23.74
CA ASN A 235 -6.32 4.87 24.40
C ASN A 235 -7.67 5.19 23.71
N ASN A 236 -8.20 4.24 22.91
CA ASN A 236 -9.47 4.36 22.19
C ASN A 236 -9.54 5.55 21.22
N LYS A 237 -8.40 6.04 20.73
CA LYS A 237 -8.37 6.97 19.60
C LYS A 237 -8.54 6.17 18.31
N THR A 238 -9.28 6.73 17.37
CA THR A 238 -9.58 6.11 16.09
C THR A 238 -9.05 6.96 14.94
N GLY A 239 -8.94 6.35 13.78
CA GLY A 239 -8.48 7.00 12.57
C GLY A 239 -8.31 6.00 11.44
N TYR A 240 -7.63 6.45 10.40
CA TYR A 240 -7.26 5.62 9.25
C TYR A 240 -5.76 5.54 9.10
N ILE A 241 -5.29 4.42 8.56
CA ILE A 241 -3.93 4.26 8.13
C ILE A 241 -3.88 3.94 6.64
N ASP A 242 -2.92 4.52 5.92
CA ASP A 242 -2.70 4.22 4.51
C ASP A 242 -1.72 3.06 4.28
N ALA A 243 -1.56 2.67 3.01
CA ALA A 243 -0.66 1.61 2.59
C ALA A 243 0.83 1.87 2.89
N ASN A 244 1.21 3.12 3.18
CA ASN A 244 2.58 3.49 3.56
C ASN A 244 2.77 3.55 5.09
N GLY A 245 1.72 3.27 5.87
CA GLY A 245 1.74 3.35 7.32
C GLY A 245 1.49 4.75 7.90
N ASN A 246 1.02 5.71 7.10
CA ASN A 246 0.70 7.05 7.61
C ASN A 246 -0.64 7.04 8.37
N GLU A 247 -0.64 7.56 9.60
CA GLU A 247 -1.82 7.65 10.45
C GLU A 247 -2.59 8.98 10.27
N TYR A 248 -3.92 8.88 10.22
CA TYR A 248 -4.84 10.01 10.12
C TYR A 248 -5.91 9.89 11.23
N PHE A 249 -5.68 10.54 12.37
CA PHE A 249 -6.62 10.55 13.51
C PHE A 249 -7.88 11.38 13.23
N ASP A 250 -8.99 10.90 13.79
CA ASP A 250 -10.32 11.56 13.78
C ASP A 250 -10.33 12.86 14.60
#